data_AF-A0A2M7M0V1-F1
#
_entry.id   AF-A0A2M7M0V1-F1
#
_cell.length_a   1.000
_cell.length_b   1.000
_cell.length_c   1.000
_cell.angle_alpha   90.00
_cell.angle_beta   90.00
_cell.angle_gamma   90.00
#
_symmetry.space_group_name_H-M   'P 1'
#
loop_
_entity.id
_entity.type
_entity.pdbx_description
1 polymer ?
#
loop_
_entity_poly.entity_id
_entity_poly.type
_entity_poly.pdbx_seq_one_letter_code
_entity_poly.pdbx_strand_id
1 'polypeptide(L)'
;MKKILFSIEVVVIIGLGIFTVANSTQKLKKDSKRLTVVTTLFPLYDFVKIIGQDKVEVSLLLPPGVEAHSFEPKPSDIVRINKSDLFIYTGKFMEPWAEDIIKGVTNKKVVSVNSSTGIDLMKLTEGMPDEAHGFDPHIWLDFENNKIMLDNIVKAFT
;
A
#
# COMPACT_ATOMS: atom_id res chain seq x y z
N MET A 1 37.70 -35.88 39.93
CA MET A 1 36.53 -36.51 39.25
C MET A 1 35.22 -35.79 39.51
N LYS A 2 34.78 -35.58 40.76
CA LYS A 2 33.49 -34.88 41.06
C LYS A 2 33.38 -33.44 40.47
N LYS A 3 34.46 -32.67 40.45
CA LYS A 3 34.48 -31.31 39.84
C LYS A 3 34.35 -31.32 38.31
N ILE A 4 34.83 -32.38 37.64
CA ILE A 4 34.75 -32.52 36.17
C ILE A 4 33.33 -32.96 35.76
N LEU A 5 32.70 -33.81 36.57
CA LEU A 5 31.31 -34.24 36.36
C LEU A 5 30.32 -33.08 36.52
N PHE A 6 30.51 -32.20 37.51
CA PHE A 6 29.66 -31.01 37.72
C PHE A 6 29.76 -29.99 36.57
N SER A 7 30.96 -29.80 35.99
CA SER A 7 31.14 -28.91 34.84
C SER A 7 30.44 -29.41 33.58
N ILE A 8 30.35 -30.72 33.38
CA ILE A 8 29.66 -31.32 32.23
C ILE A 8 28.15 -31.16 32.36
N GLU A 9 27.57 -31.33 33.55
CA GLU A 9 26.14 -31.10 33.79
C GLU A 9 25.72 -29.65 33.52
N VAL A 10 26.53 -28.68 33.95
CA VAL A 10 26.25 -27.25 33.72
C VAL A 10 26.28 -26.90 32.22
N VAL A 11 27.23 -27.44 31.45
CA VAL A 11 27.33 -27.20 30.00
C VAL A 11 26.16 -27.83 29.24
N VAL A 12 25.70 -29.02 29.65
CA VAL A 12 24.54 -29.69 29.05
C VAL A 12 23.25 -28.90 29.32
N ILE A 13 23.07 -28.37 30.54
CA ILE A 13 21.90 -27.54 30.90
C ILE A 13 21.88 -26.21 30.11
N ILE A 14 23.03 -25.55 29.97
CA ILE A 14 23.15 -24.31 29.18
C ILE A 14 22.91 -24.60 27.68
N GLY A 15 23.45 -25.71 27.16
CA GLY A 15 23.22 -26.13 25.76
C GLY A 15 21.77 -26.45 25.46
N LEU A 16 21.06 -27.15 26.36
CA LEU A 16 19.62 -27.43 26.26
C LEU A 16 18.80 -26.14 26.34
N GLY A 17 19.15 -25.21 27.23
CA GLY A 17 18.50 -23.90 27.35
C GLY A 17 18.60 -23.08 26.06
N ILE A 18 19.78 -23.03 25.45
CA ILE A 18 20.01 -22.33 24.17
C ILE A 18 19.24 -23.00 23.02
N PHE A 19 19.17 -24.34 22.99
CA PHE A 19 18.43 -25.08 21.96
C PHE A 19 16.90 -24.89 22.08
N THR A 20 16.36 -24.74 23.29
CA THR A 20 14.95 -24.40 23.51
C THR A 20 14.60 -22.95 23.17
N VAL A 21 15.50 -22.00 23.45
CA VAL A 21 15.30 -20.58 23.11
C VAL A 21 15.39 -20.34 21.60
N ALA A 22 16.32 -21.00 20.90
CA ALA A 22 16.46 -20.90 19.45
C ALA A 22 15.27 -21.49 18.67
N ASN A 23 14.59 -22.50 19.22
CA ASN A 23 13.36 -23.05 18.63
C ASN A 23 12.11 -22.21 18.94
N SER A 24 12.10 -21.44 20.03
CA SER A 24 10.99 -20.54 20.36
C SER A 24 10.95 -19.30 19.47
N THR A 25 12.07 -18.88 18.87
CA THR A 25 12.13 -17.73 17.96
C THR A 25 11.75 -18.08 16.50
N GLN A 26 11.68 -19.36 16.14
CA GLN A 26 11.22 -19.80 14.81
C GLN A 26 9.69 -19.92 14.69
N LYS A 27 8.96 -19.91 15.80
CA LYS A 27 7.50 -20.10 15.78
C LYS A 27 6.79 -18.77 15.97
N LEU A 28 6.53 -18.09 14.85
CA LEU A 28 5.35 -17.25 14.56
C LEU A 28 5.49 -16.50 13.21
N LYS A 29 5.98 -17.17 12.15
CA LYS A 29 5.63 -16.73 10.78
C LYS A 29 4.21 -17.22 10.53
N LYS A 30 3.24 -16.48 11.07
CA LYS A 30 1.83 -16.67 10.71
C LYS A 30 1.76 -16.34 9.23
N ASP A 31 1.45 -17.32 8.39
CA ASP A 31 1.04 -17.11 6.99
C ASP A 31 -0.32 -16.38 6.98
N SER A 32 -0.38 -15.19 7.59
CA SER A 32 -1.49 -14.28 7.37
C SER A 32 -1.33 -13.78 5.95
N LYS A 33 -2.20 -14.27 5.06
CA LYS A 33 -2.31 -13.76 3.69
C LYS A 33 -2.39 -12.23 3.75
N ARG A 34 -1.36 -11.56 3.23
CA ARG A 34 -1.32 -10.09 3.14
C ARG A 34 -2.27 -9.62 2.05
N LEU A 35 -2.93 -8.49 2.27
CA LEU A 35 -3.69 -7.80 1.25
C LEU A 35 -2.73 -7.17 0.25
N THR A 36 -2.88 -7.52 -1.02
CA THR A 36 -2.09 -6.95 -2.10
C THR A 36 -2.75 -5.67 -2.61
N VAL A 37 -2.02 -4.56 -2.55
CA VAL A 37 -2.55 -3.23 -2.88
C VAL A 37 -1.71 -2.59 -3.98
N VAL A 38 -2.37 -2.09 -5.02
CA VAL A 38 -1.74 -1.26 -6.05
C VAL A 38 -2.19 0.18 -5.84
N THR A 39 -1.25 1.10 -5.68
CA THR A 39 -1.50 2.54 -5.53
C THR A 39 -0.93 3.30 -6.72
N THR A 40 -1.60 4.36 -7.16
CA THR A 40 -1.12 5.16 -8.30
C THR A 40 0.04 6.08 -7.95
N LEU A 41 -0.10 6.89 -6.90
CA LEU A 41 0.89 7.88 -6.45
C LEU A 41 1.50 7.54 -5.07
N PHE A 42 2.64 8.18 -4.78
CA PHE A 42 3.40 7.96 -3.55
C PHE A 42 2.63 8.30 -2.24
N PRO A 43 1.85 9.40 -2.14
CA PRO A 43 1.07 9.66 -0.93
C PRO A 43 0.11 8.52 -0.58
N LEU A 44 -0.57 7.95 -1.59
CA LEU A 44 -1.44 6.78 -1.41
C LEU A 44 -0.65 5.54 -0.97
N TYR A 45 0.51 5.30 -1.59
CA TYR A 45 1.43 4.23 -1.20
C TYR A 45 1.80 4.34 0.29
N ASP A 46 2.17 5.55 0.72
CA ASP A 46 2.64 5.81 2.08
C ASP A 46 1.51 5.66 3.10
N PHE A 47 0.32 6.21 2.82
CA PHE A 47 -0.88 6.02 3.64
C PHE A 47 -1.21 4.55 3.86
N VAL A 48 -1.28 3.78 2.77
CA VAL A 48 -1.56 2.34 2.83
C VAL A 48 -0.47 1.60 3.61
N LYS A 49 0.80 1.93 3.40
CA LYS A 49 1.92 1.30 4.10
C LYS A 49 1.88 1.54 5.60
N ILE A 50 1.60 2.77 6.02
CA ILE A 50 1.55 3.17 7.43
C ILE A 50 0.35 2.51 8.13
N ILE A 51 -0.83 2.53 7.50
CA ILE A 51 -2.06 1.96 8.08
C ILE A 51 -2.00 0.43 8.10
N GLY A 52 -1.61 -0.17 6.97
CA GLY A 52 -1.69 -1.62 6.75
C GLY A 52 -0.51 -2.39 7.35
N GLN A 53 0.64 -1.75 7.55
CA GLN A 53 1.85 -2.33 8.15
C GLN A 53 2.19 -3.72 7.56
N ASP A 54 2.32 -4.74 8.41
CA ASP A 54 2.67 -6.11 8.03
C ASP A 54 1.52 -6.90 7.38
N LYS A 55 0.29 -6.34 7.38
CA LYS A 55 -0.91 -6.95 6.81
C LYS A 55 -1.11 -6.62 5.33
N VAL A 56 -0.36 -5.68 4.78
CA VAL A 56 -0.44 -5.28 3.38
C VAL A 56 0.86 -5.51 2.64
N GLU A 57 0.75 -5.85 1.37
CA GLU A 57 1.81 -5.77 0.38
C GLU A 57 1.41 -4.68 -0.61
N VAL A 58 1.92 -3.47 -0.38
CA VAL A 58 1.60 -2.31 -1.21
C VAL A 58 2.67 -2.06 -2.26
N SER A 59 2.21 -1.68 -3.44
CA SER A 59 3.06 -1.57 -4.61
C SER A 59 2.66 -0.30 -5.38
N LEU A 60 3.65 0.54 -5.70
CA LEU A 60 3.44 1.80 -6.41
C LEU A 60 3.42 1.59 -7.93
N LEU A 61 2.46 2.20 -8.62
CA LEU A 61 2.30 2.10 -10.07
C LEU A 61 3.13 3.15 -10.79
N LEU A 62 3.07 4.43 -10.37
CA LEU A 62 3.93 5.50 -10.89
C LEU A 62 5.40 5.28 -10.44
N PRO A 63 6.35 5.01 -11.34
CA PRO A 63 7.74 4.82 -10.94
C PRO A 63 8.34 6.11 -10.35
N PRO A 64 9.28 6.01 -9.38
CA PRO A 64 9.96 7.19 -8.85
C PRO A 64 10.64 8.01 -9.94
N GLY A 65 10.44 9.34 -9.90
CA GLY A 65 11.03 10.28 -10.87
C GLY A 65 10.26 10.45 -12.17
N VAL A 66 9.12 9.76 -12.35
CA VAL A 66 8.23 9.96 -13.50
C VAL A 66 7.21 11.07 -13.20
N GLU A 67 7.00 11.96 -14.18
CA GLU A 67 5.98 13.00 -14.11
C GLU A 67 4.58 12.38 -14.16
N ALA A 68 3.80 12.59 -13.11
CA ALA A 68 2.52 11.95 -12.89
C ALA A 68 1.44 12.40 -13.89
N HIS A 69 1.45 13.67 -14.28
CA HIS A 69 0.46 14.21 -15.24
C HIS A 69 0.64 13.67 -16.65
N SER A 70 1.85 13.21 -16.98
CA SER A 70 2.18 12.61 -18.29
C SER A 70 2.15 11.09 -18.29
N PHE A 71 1.87 10.48 -17.14
CA PHE A 71 1.97 9.04 -16.97
C PHE A 71 0.77 8.32 -17.59
N GLU A 72 1.08 7.30 -18.40
CA GLU A 72 0.11 6.34 -18.91
C GLU A 72 0.44 4.91 -18.45
N PRO A 73 -0.56 4.15 -17.96
CA PRO A 73 -0.37 2.76 -17.53
C PRO A 73 -0.12 1.85 -18.73
N LYS A 74 0.75 0.86 -18.53
CA LYS A 74 1.04 -0.19 -19.52
C LYS A 74 0.07 -1.37 -19.35
N PRO A 75 -0.10 -2.22 -20.38
CA PRO A 75 -0.88 -3.45 -20.24
C PRO A 75 -0.45 -4.35 -19.07
N SER A 76 0.84 -4.35 -18.71
CA SER A 76 1.36 -5.05 -17.53
C SER A 76 0.79 -4.54 -16.22
N ASP A 77 0.43 -3.25 -16.14
CA ASP A 77 -0.16 -2.65 -14.95
C ASP A 77 -1.61 -3.11 -14.76
N ILE A 78 -2.36 -3.28 -15.84
CA ILE A 78 -3.70 -3.89 -15.82
C ILE A 78 -3.62 -5.33 -15.29
N VAL A 79 -2.60 -6.09 -15.71
CA VAL A 79 -2.38 -7.46 -15.20
C VAL A 79 -2.05 -7.45 -13.71
N ARG A 80 -1.24 -6.49 -13.26
CA ARG A 80 -0.89 -6.34 -11.84
C ARG A 80 -2.11 -5.97 -11.00
N ILE A 81 -2.95 -5.04 -11.46
CA ILE A 81 -4.20 -4.65 -10.80
C ILE A 81 -5.18 -5.83 -10.77
N ASN A 82 -5.31 -6.61 -11.86
CA ASN A 82 -6.16 -7.80 -11.87
C ASN A 82 -5.78 -8.86 -10.82
N LYS A 83 -4.52 -8.87 -10.40
CA LYS A 83 -3.99 -9.80 -9.39
C LYS A 83 -4.02 -9.24 -7.97
N SER A 84 -4.33 -7.95 -7.80
CA SER A 84 -4.37 -7.34 -6.48
C SER A 84 -5.73 -7.56 -5.80
N ASP A 85 -5.79 -7.31 -4.50
CA ASP A 85 -7.04 -7.24 -3.76
C ASP A 85 -7.63 -5.81 -3.86
N LEU A 86 -6.77 -4.80 -3.87
CA LEU A 86 -7.13 -3.38 -3.89
C LEU A 86 -6.38 -2.61 -4.98
N PHE A 87 -7.07 -1.66 -5.61
CA PHE A 87 -6.51 -0.63 -6.49
C PHE A 87 -6.95 0.75 -6.01
N ILE A 88 -5.99 1.59 -5.62
CA ILE A 88 -6.27 2.89 -4.99
C ILE A 88 -5.65 3.98 -5.84
N TYR A 89 -6.48 4.95 -6.23
CA TYR A 89 -6.10 6.09 -7.07
C TYR A 89 -6.56 7.41 -6.47
N THR A 90 -6.01 8.52 -6.95
CA THR A 90 -6.26 9.85 -6.40
C THR A 90 -7.64 10.33 -6.83
N GLY A 91 -7.91 10.32 -8.14
CA GLY A 91 -9.20 10.68 -8.72
C GLY A 91 -9.06 11.04 -10.20
N LYS A 92 -10.19 11.18 -10.90
CA LYS A 92 -10.22 11.35 -12.37
C LYS A 92 -9.43 12.56 -12.91
N PHE A 93 -9.17 13.57 -12.08
CA PHE A 93 -8.41 14.76 -12.50
C PHE A 93 -6.90 14.56 -12.41
N MET A 94 -6.44 13.61 -11.59
CA MET A 94 -5.03 13.21 -11.50
C MET A 94 -4.74 12.01 -12.41
N GLU A 95 -5.62 11.01 -12.40
CA GLU A 95 -5.51 9.79 -13.21
C GLU A 95 -6.74 9.62 -14.12
N PRO A 96 -6.86 10.41 -15.21
CA PRO A 96 -8.02 10.33 -16.11
C PRO A 96 -8.20 8.94 -16.75
N TRP A 97 -7.12 8.17 -16.85
CA TRP A 97 -7.09 6.80 -17.36
C TRP A 97 -7.61 5.75 -16.38
N ALA A 98 -7.78 6.06 -15.08
CA ALA A 98 -8.07 5.07 -14.04
C ALA A 98 -9.38 4.31 -14.31
N GLU A 99 -10.44 5.00 -14.73
CA GLU A 99 -11.74 4.39 -15.02
C GLU A 99 -11.68 3.40 -16.18
N ASP A 100 -10.86 3.67 -17.21
CA ASP A 100 -10.71 2.75 -18.34
C ASP A 100 -9.89 1.52 -17.96
N ILE A 101 -8.89 1.68 -17.09
CA ILE A 101 -8.18 0.54 -16.49
C ILE A 101 -9.14 -0.32 -15.68
N ILE A 102 -10.00 0.28 -14.84
CA ILE A 102 -10.98 -0.44 -14.02
C ILE A 102 -11.96 -1.23 -14.91
N LYS A 103 -12.40 -0.68 -16.04
CA LYS A 103 -13.22 -1.42 -17.02
C LYS A 103 -12.47 -2.63 -17.61
N GLY A 104 -11.16 -2.50 -17.83
CA GLY A 104 -10.28 -3.57 -18.30
C GLY A 104 -9.96 -4.66 -17.26
N VAL A 105 -10.25 -4.42 -15.98
CA VAL A 105 -10.10 -5.41 -14.90
C VAL A 105 -11.21 -6.46 -15.01
N THR A 106 -10.80 -7.69 -15.30
CA THR A 106 -11.68 -8.86 -15.44
C THR A 106 -11.95 -9.52 -14.10
N ASN A 107 -11.02 -9.43 -13.14
CA ASN A 107 -11.22 -9.94 -11.79
C ASN A 107 -12.16 -9.03 -10.99
N LYS A 108 -13.42 -9.43 -10.85
CA LYS A 108 -14.45 -8.66 -10.13
C LYS A 108 -14.28 -8.63 -8.61
N LYS A 109 -13.26 -9.30 -8.06
CA LYS A 109 -12.91 -9.23 -6.64
C LYS A 109 -11.98 -8.06 -6.31
N VAL A 110 -11.37 -7.43 -7.32
CA VAL A 110 -10.52 -6.25 -7.11
C VAL A 110 -11.42 -5.10 -6.67
N VAL A 111 -11.12 -4.53 -5.50
CA VAL A 111 -11.82 -3.34 -5.00
C VAL A 111 -11.06 -2.09 -5.47
N SER A 112 -11.72 -1.25 -6.26
CA SER A 112 -11.17 0.03 -6.70
C SER A 112 -11.62 1.16 -5.77
N VAL A 113 -10.69 2.01 -5.35
CA VAL A 113 -10.91 3.09 -4.39
C VAL A 113 -10.48 4.42 -4.98
N ASN A 114 -11.44 5.29 -5.23
CA ASN A 114 -11.19 6.70 -5.52
C ASN A 114 -11.01 7.45 -4.20
N SER A 115 -9.77 7.81 -3.86
CA SER A 115 -9.46 8.49 -2.61
C SER A 115 -10.01 9.93 -2.52
N SER A 116 -10.31 10.57 -3.66
CA SER A 116 -10.94 11.90 -3.71
C SER A 116 -12.44 11.93 -3.40
N THR A 117 -13.07 10.77 -3.18
CA THR A 117 -14.52 10.71 -2.95
C THR A 117 -14.93 11.55 -1.74
N GLY A 118 -15.74 12.58 -1.96
CA GLY A 118 -16.22 13.49 -0.91
C GLY A 118 -15.34 14.73 -0.66
N ILE A 119 -14.26 14.91 -1.41
CA ILE A 119 -13.45 16.14 -1.38
C ILE A 119 -14.08 17.21 -2.26
N ASP A 120 -14.16 18.44 -1.74
CA ASP A 120 -14.51 19.62 -2.51
C ASP A 120 -13.26 20.12 -3.26
N LEU A 121 -13.22 19.87 -4.57
CA LEU A 121 -12.05 20.16 -5.39
C LEU A 121 -11.96 21.65 -5.72
N MET A 122 -10.76 22.21 -5.59
CA MET A 122 -10.50 23.58 -6.00
C MET A 122 -10.57 23.70 -7.52
N LYS A 123 -11.40 24.62 -8.01
CA LYS A 123 -11.52 24.91 -9.44
C LYS A 123 -10.31 25.71 -9.92
N LEU A 124 -9.71 25.31 -11.03
CA LEU A 124 -8.67 26.09 -11.69
C LEU A 124 -9.32 27.30 -12.38
N THR A 125 -8.73 28.48 -12.18
CA THR A 125 -9.21 29.74 -12.80
C THR A 125 -8.43 30.05 -14.06
N GLU A 126 -9.02 30.86 -14.95
CA GLU A 126 -8.37 31.31 -16.18
C GLU A 126 -6.97 31.87 -15.93
N GLY A 127 -6.00 31.44 -16.73
CA GLY A 127 -4.60 31.86 -16.63
C GLY A 127 -3.74 31.07 -15.65
N MET A 128 -4.31 30.05 -14.97
CA MET A 128 -3.52 29.06 -14.24
C MET A 128 -2.94 28.00 -15.18
N PRO A 129 -1.75 27.45 -14.88
CA PRO A 129 -1.30 26.21 -15.51
C PRO A 129 -2.39 25.14 -15.39
N ASP A 130 -2.59 24.36 -16.46
CA ASP A 130 -3.51 23.22 -16.49
C ASP A 130 -5.01 23.56 -16.34
N GLU A 131 -5.44 24.79 -16.66
CA GLU A 131 -6.85 25.21 -16.65
C GLU A 131 -7.79 24.26 -17.43
N ALA A 132 -7.27 23.60 -18.47
CA ALA A 132 -7.99 22.60 -19.28
C ALA A 132 -8.47 21.39 -18.45
N HIS A 133 -7.83 21.12 -17.31
CA HIS A 133 -8.17 20.01 -16.41
C HIS A 133 -9.28 20.38 -15.41
N GLY A 134 -9.68 21.66 -15.35
CA GLY A 134 -10.85 22.17 -14.62
C GLY A 134 -10.71 22.25 -13.10
N PHE A 135 -10.03 21.30 -12.47
CA PHE A 135 -9.84 21.23 -11.02
C PHE A 135 -8.39 20.87 -10.66
N ASP A 136 -7.90 21.41 -9.56
CA ASP A 136 -6.57 21.09 -9.02
C ASP A 136 -6.57 19.66 -8.43
N PRO A 137 -5.76 18.74 -8.99
CA PRO A 137 -5.73 17.36 -8.55
C PRO A 137 -4.83 17.10 -7.34
N HIS A 138 -4.04 18.07 -6.85
CA HIS A 138 -3.02 17.89 -5.81
C HIS A 138 -3.59 17.83 -4.39
N ILE A 139 -4.68 17.09 -4.22
CA ILE A 139 -5.49 17.04 -2.99
C ILE A 139 -4.72 16.58 -1.75
N TRP A 140 -3.65 15.81 -1.92
CA TRP A 140 -2.84 15.28 -0.82
C TRP A 140 -2.00 16.35 -0.10
N LEU A 141 -1.88 17.54 -0.69
CA LEU A 141 -1.14 18.67 -0.11
C LEU A 141 -1.95 19.41 0.97
N ASP A 142 -3.23 19.07 1.17
CA ASP A 142 -4.08 19.59 2.22
C ASP A 142 -4.35 18.51 3.30
N PHE A 143 -4.10 18.85 4.56
CA PHE A 143 -4.28 17.92 5.68
C PHE A 143 -5.75 17.56 5.96
N GLU A 144 -6.71 18.43 5.66
CA GLU A 144 -8.13 18.09 5.78
C GLU A 144 -8.55 17.10 4.69
N ASN A 145 -8.07 17.30 3.47
CA ASN A 145 -8.24 16.33 2.39
C ASN A 145 -7.60 14.98 2.73
N ASN A 146 -6.42 14.97 3.34
CA ASN A 146 -5.75 13.75 3.76
C ASN A 146 -6.62 12.91 4.71
N LYS A 147 -7.40 13.52 5.62
CA LYS A 147 -8.34 12.78 6.47
C LYS A 147 -9.41 12.07 5.66
N ILE A 148 -9.99 12.76 4.67
CA ILE A 148 -11.02 12.19 3.78
C ILE A 148 -10.42 11.07 2.92
N MET A 149 -9.23 11.27 2.37
CA MET A 149 -8.51 10.24 1.61
C MET A 149 -8.26 9.00 2.46
N LEU A 150 -7.80 9.17 3.70
CA LEU A 150 -7.57 8.09 4.65
C LEU A 150 -8.86 7.35 5.00
N ASP A 151 -9.97 8.07 5.25
CA ASP A 151 -11.27 7.44 5.52
C ASP A 151 -11.73 6.56 4.36
N ASN A 152 -11.54 7.02 3.12
CA ASN A 152 -11.85 6.24 1.92
C ASN A 152 -10.98 4.99 1.80
N ILE A 153 -9.68 5.10 2.11
CA ILE A 153 -8.74 3.96 2.10
C ILE A 153 -9.09 2.97 3.21
N VAL A 154 -9.36 3.43 4.43
CA VAL A 154 -9.65 2.59 5.60
C VAL A 154 -10.93 1.79 5.42
N LYS A 155 -11.99 2.40 4.85
CA LYS A 155 -13.24 1.70 4.52
C LYS A 155 -13.03 0.51 3.59
N ALA A 156 -11.96 0.51 2.79
CA ALA A 156 -11.65 -0.58 1.87
C ALA A 156 -10.93 -1.77 2.54
N PHE A 157 -10.45 -1.62 3.79
CA PHE A 157 -9.83 -2.69 4.58
C PHE A 157 -10.83 -3.48 5.45
N THR A 158 -12.08 -3.03 5.55
CA THR A 158 -13.13 -3.60 6.40
C THR A 158 -14.24 -4.24 5.59
#